data_AF-X1CJL2-F1
#
_entry.id   AF-X1CJL2-F1
#
_cell.length_a   1.000
_cell.length_b   1.000
_cell.length_c   1.000
_cell.angle_alpha   90.00
_cell.angle_beta   90.00
_cell.angle_gamma   90.00
#
_symmetry.space_group_name_H-M   'P 1'
#
loop_
_entity.id
_entity.type
_entity.pdbx_description
1 polymer ?
#
loop_
_entity_poly.entity_id
_entity_poly.type
_entity_poly.pdbx_seq_one_letter_code
_entity_poly.pdbx_strand_id
1 'polypeptide(L)'
;EMADAEKNPQRKKELKKIVEVCLYIPAHPPRDFWEALQMYWFVHLGVISELNTWDSFNPGRLDQHLYPFYKKGLKEGTLTQEKAKELLECFWIKSEKPL
;
A
#
# COMPACT_ATOMS: atom_id res chain seq x y z
N GLU A 1 -15.28 -8.51 -8.74
CA GLU A 1 -16.54 -8.04 -8.12
C GLU A 1 -16.68 -6.52 -8.14
N MET A 2 -16.10 -5.75 -7.20
CA MET A 2 -16.31 -4.28 -7.17
C MET A 2 -15.80 -3.57 -8.44
N ALA A 3 -14.67 -4.00 -9.00
CA ALA A 3 -14.14 -3.42 -10.25
C ALA A 3 -15.07 -3.63 -11.46
N ASP A 4 -15.86 -4.70 -11.46
CA ASP A 4 -16.71 -5.06 -12.59
C ASP A 4 -17.99 -4.22 -12.60
N ALA A 5 -18.51 -3.93 -11.40
CA ALA A 5 -19.69 -3.08 -11.19
C ALA A 5 -19.42 -1.56 -11.20
N GLU A 6 -18.15 -1.15 -11.12
CA GLU A 6 -17.77 0.27 -11.08
C GLU A 6 -17.95 0.95 -12.46
N LYS A 7 -18.64 2.10 -12.44
CA LYS A 7 -18.96 2.90 -13.64
C LYS A 7 -17.93 4.00 -13.88
N ASN A 8 -17.30 4.50 -12.83
CA ASN A 8 -16.24 5.50 -12.97
C ASN A 8 -14.95 4.83 -13.49
N PRO A 9 -14.46 5.19 -14.69
CA PRO A 9 -13.31 4.52 -15.31
C PRO A 9 -12.01 4.70 -14.49
N GLN A 10 -11.85 5.84 -13.82
CA GLN A 10 -10.69 6.11 -12.97
C GLN A 10 -10.73 5.20 -11.73
N ARG A 11 -11.88 5.13 -11.07
CA ARG A 11 -12.06 4.27 -9.90
C ARG A 11 -11.94 2.78 -10.24
N LYS A 12 -12.46 2.39 -11.41
CA LYS A 12 -12.31 1.02 -11.93
C LYS A 12 -10.85 0.65 -12.16
N LYS A 13 -10.04 1.57 -12.68
CA LYS A 13 -8.59 1.36 -12.85
C LYS A 13 -7.89 1.18 -11.51
N GLU A 14 -8.23 2.00 -10.51
CA GLU A 14 -7.72 1.84 -9.15
C GLU A 14 -8.09 0.49 -8.53
N LEU A 15 -9.36 0.08 -8.63
CA LEU A 15 -9.82 -1.20 -8.12
C LEU A 15 -9.11 -2.37 -8.79
N LYS A 16 -8.88 -2.30 -10.11
CA LYS A 16 -8.09 -3.30 -10.83
C LYS A 16 -6.64 -3.35 -10.34
N LYS A 17 -6.01 -2.21 -10.09
CA LYS A 17 -4.65 -2.16 -9.52
C LYS A 17 -4.62 -2.75 -8.11
N ILE A 18 -5.62 -2.47 -7.28
CA ILE A 18 -5.75 -3.08 -5.94
C ILE A 18 -5.84 -4.61 -6.07
N VAL A 19 -6.68 -5.13 -6.97
CA VAL A 19 -6.79 -6.59 -7.20
C VAL A 19 -5.46 -7.18 -7.63
N GLU A 20 -4.78 -6.57 -8.60
CA GLU A 20 -3.47 -7.03 -9.08
C GLU A 20 -2.44 -7.09 -7.94
N VAL A 21 -2.37 -6.05 -7.13
CA VAL A 21 -1.46 -5.97 -5.98
C VAL A 21 -1.78 -7.04 -4.95
N CYS A 22 -3.04 -7.15 -4.52
CA CYS A 22 -3.47 -8.11 -3.49
C CYS A 22 -3.36 -9.58 -3.91
N LEU A 23 -3.37 -9.88 -5.22
CA LEU A 23 -3.15 -11.24 -5.72
C LEU A 23 -1.67 -11.64 -5.73
N TYR A 24 -0.77 -10.66 -5.69
CA TYR A 24 0.68 -10.89 -5.78
C TYR A 24 1.36 -10.84 -4.41
N ILE A 25 1.08 -9.82 -3.59
CA ILE A 25 1.56 -9.73 -2.20
C ILE A 25 0.52 -10.28 -1.21
N PRO A 26 0.94 -10.83 -0.05
CA PRO A 26 2.31 -10.91 0.48
C PRO A 26 3.09 -12.18 0.06
N ALA A 27 2.53 -13.02 -0.82
CA ALA A 27 3.17 -14.27 -1.24
C ALA A 27 4.49 -14.07 -2.02
N HIS A 28 4.65 -12.91 -2.65
CA HIS A 28 5.83 -12.54 -3.44
C HIS A 28 6.44 -11.20 -3.00
N PRO A 29 7.74 -10.94 -3.28
CA PRO A 29 8.38 -9.68 -2.94
C PRO A 29 7.80 -8.52 -3.77
N PRO A 30 7.56 -7.34 -3.19
CA PRO A 30 6.94 -6.20 -3.86
C PRO A 30 7.83 -5.68 -5.01
N ARG A 31 7.20 -5.27 -6.10
CA ARG A 31 7.87 -4.84 -7.34
C ARG A 31 7.98 -3.33 -7.47
N ASP A 32 7.00 -2.63 -6.91
CA ASP A 32 6.83 -1.17 -6.98
C ASP A 32 6.50 -0.56 -5.61
N PHE A 33 6.45 0.78 -5.54
CA PHE A 33 6.19 1.52 -4.31
C PHE A 33 4.79 1.24 -3.73
N TRP A 34 3.80 1.00 -4.59
CA TRP A 34 2.43 0.72 -4.16
C TRP A 34 2.36 -0.64 -3.48
N GLU A 35 2.94 -1.67 -4.11
CA GLU A 35 3.03 -3.02 -3.56
C GLU A 35 3.81 -3.03 -2.24
N ALA A 36 4.93 -2.30 -2.16
CA ALA A 36 5.70 -2.22 -0.92
C ALA A 36 4.87 -1.64 0.24
N LEU A 37 4.12 -0.56 -0.03
CA LEU A 37 3.26 0.09 0.97
C LEU A 37 2.07 -0.80 1.38
N GLN A 38 1.44 -1.48 0.41
CA GLN A 38 0.32 -2.38 0.69
C GLN A 38 0.78 -3.65 1.43
N MET A 39 1.98 -4.18 1.14
CA MET A 39 2.56 -5.30 1.88
C MET A 39 2.80 -4.91 3.34
N TYR A 40 3.37 -3.72 3.57
CA TYR A 40 3.56 -3.20 4.90
C TYR A 40 2.23 -3.10 5.67
N TRP A 41 1.17 -2.62 5.03
CA TRP A 41 -0.18 -2.59 5.61
C TRP A 41 -0.72 -3.98 5.96
N PHE A 42 -0.55 -4.99 5.10
CA PHE A 42 -0.99 -6.35 5.41
C PHE A 42 -0.23 -6.97 6.58
N VAL A 43 1.07 -6.75 6.68
CA VAL A 43 1.86 -7.22 7.83
C VAL A 43 1.39 -6.52 9.11
N HIS A 44 1.18 -5.20 9.07
CA HIS A 44 0.65 -4.44 10.20
C HIS A 44 -0.71 -5.01 10.65
N LEU A 45 -1.65 -5.22 9.72
CA LEU A 45 -2.96 -5.82 10.01
C LEU A 45 -2.84 -7.23 10.62
N GLY A 46 -1.94 -8.06 10.11
CA GLY A 46 -1.71 -9.41 10.65
C GLY A 46 -1.26 -9.36 12.11
N VAL A 47 -0.25 -8.53 12.41
CA VAL A 47 0.31 -8.42 13.77
C VAL A 47 -0.72 -7.90 14.77
N ILE A 48 -1.46 -6.82 14.44
CA ILE A 48 -2.45 -6.24 15.36
C ILE A 48 -3.70 -7.13 15.55
N SER A 49 -4.00 -8.01 14.58
CA SER A 49 -5.15 -8.92 14.67
C SER A 49 -4.80 -10.18 15.46
N GLU A 50 -3.55 -10.65 15.37
CA GLU A 50 -3.07 -11.84 16.07
C GLU A 50 -2.76 -11.56 17.55
N LEU A 51 -2.17 -10.40 17.83
CA LEU A 51 -1.80 -9.97 19.17
C LEU A 51 -2.51 -8.66 19.48
N ASN A 52 -3.15 -8.57 20.64
CA ASN A 52 -3.69 -7.30 21.14
C ASN A 52 -2.53 -6.39 21.55
N THR A 53 -1.81 -5.85 20.56
CA THR A 53 -0.71 -4.93 20.75
C THR A 53 -1.31 -3.60 21.15
N TRP A 54 -1.36 -3.36 22.46
CA TRP A 54 -1.80 -2.12 23.08
C TRP A 54 -1.06 -0.88 22.53
N ASP A 55 0.10 -1.09 21.90
CA ASP A 55 0.81 -0.13 21.05
C ASP A 55 0.81 -0.63 19.60
N SER A 56 0.00 -0.02 18.75
CA SER A 56 -0.03 -0.20 17.29
C SER A 56 1.36 -0.50 16.70
N PHE A 57 1.46 -1.54 15.87
CA PHE A 57 2.73 -1.97 15.29
C PHE A 57 3.45 -0.82 14.58
N ASN A 58 4.57 -0.38 15.17
CA ASN A 58 5.35 0.75 14.69
C ASN A 58 6.17 0.32 13.45
N PRO A 59 6.05 1.03 12.31
CA PRO A 59 6.80 0.73 11.09
C PRO A 59 8.32 0.79 11.14
N GLY A 60 8.89 1.16 12.28
CA GLY A 60 10.31 1.44 12.40
C GLY A 60 10.72 2.45 11.32
N ARG A 61 11.66 2.05 10.47
CA ARG A 61 12.24 2.90 9.41
C ARG A 61 11.56 2.72 8.06
N LEU A 62 10.24 2.93 8.03
CA LEU A 62 9.43 2.80 6.81
C LEU A 62 10.00 3.60 5.63
N ASP A 63 10.52 4.78 5.92
CA ASP A 63 11.22 5.65 4.97
C ASP A 63 12.37 4.92 4.26
N GLN A 64 13.20 4.18 5.01
CA GLN A 64 14.35 3.47 4.45
C GLN A 64 13.94 2.27 3.60
N HIS A 65 12.88 1.57 3.99
CA HIS A 65 12.39 0.40 3.27
C HIS A 65 11.68 0.80 1.97
N LEU A 66 10.97 1.93 1.97
CA LEU A 66 10.27 2.44 0.79
C LEU A 66 11.18 3.23 -0.16
N TYR A 67 12.27 3.81 0.33
CA TYR A 67 13.16 4.67 -0.47
C TYR A 67 13.69 4.02 -1.77
N PRO A 68 14.12 2.74 -1.79
CA PRO A 68 14.54 2.08 -3.03
C PRO A 68 13.43 2.03 -4.07
N PHE A 69 12.19 1.73 -3.66
CA PHE A 69 11.02 1.68 -4.55
C PHE A 69 10.61 3.06 -5.03
N TYR A 70 10.66 4.06 -4.16
CA TYR A 70 10.39 5.45 -4.50
C TYR A 70 11.37 5.96 -5.56
N LYS A 71 12.68 5.80 -5.31
CA LYS A 71 13.74 6.23 -6.24
C LYS A 71 13.67 5.50 -7.57
N LYS A 72 13.40 4.19 -7.55
CA LYS A 72 13.22 3.38 -8.77
C LYS A 72 12.02 3.88 -9.58
N GLY A 73 10.86 4.06 -8.94
CA GLY A 73 9.64 4.50 -9.61
C GLY A 73 9.75 5.88 -10.22
N LEU A 74 10.41 6.83 -9.54
CA LEU A 74 10.70 8.15 -10.10
C LEU A 74 11.62 8.08 -11.31
N LYS A 75 12.66 7.22 -11.26
CA LYS A 75 13.60 7.05 -12.38
C LYS A 75 12.94 6.42 -13.61
N GLU A 76 12.06 5.44 -13.39
CA GLU A 76 11.36 4.72 -14.46
C GLU A 76 10.11 5.45 -14.96
N GLY A 77 9.70 6.55 -14.31
CA GLY A 77 8.49 7.30 -14.64
C GLY A 77 7.19 6.57 -14.28
N THR A 78 7.27 5.47 -13.52
CA THR A 78 6.12 4.67 -13.07
C THR A 78 5.47 5.24 -11.80
N LEU A 79 6.14 6.19 -11.14
CA LEU A 79 5.69 6.89 -9.95
C LEU A 79 5.96 8.39 -10.10
N THR A 80 5.02 9.23 -9.67
CA THR A 80 5.25 10.67 -9.49
C THR A 80 5.33 10.99 -8.00
N GLN A 81 5.92 12.15 -7.65
CA GLN A 81 6.00 12.59 -6.26
C GLN A 81 4.60 12.79 -5.66
N GLU A 82 3.68 13.35 -6.44
CA GLU A 82 2.29 13.56 -6.05
C GLU A 82 1.60 12.22 -5.77
N LYS A 83 1.83 11.21 -6.62
CA LYS A 83 1.22 9.89 -6.42
C LYS A 83 1.80 9.16 -5.22
N ALA A 84 3.12 9.27 -5.00
CA ALA A 84 3.75 8.71 -3.81
C ALA A 84 3.20 9.35 -2.53
N LYS A 85 3.01 10.68 -2.54
CA LYS A 85 2.41 11.42 -1.43
C LYS A 85 0.96 10.98 -1.17
N GLU A 86 0.12 10.91 -2.22
CA GLU A 86 -1.27 10.46 -2.09
C GLU A 86 -1.36 9.04 -1.51
N LEU A 87 -0.48 8.13 -1.92
CA LEU A 87 -0.41 6.77 -1.38
C LEU A 87 -0.03 6.75 0.11
N LEU A 88 0.93 7.58 0.52
CA LEU A 88 1.31 7.73 1.92
C LEU A 88 0.19 8.35 2.77
N GLU A 89 -0.51 9.36 2.25
CA GLU A 89 -1.68 9.96 2.92
C GLU A 89 -2.79 8.91 3.09
N CYS A 90 -3.08 8.11 2.05
CA CYS A 90 -4.03 7.01 2.14
C CYS A 90 -3.60 5.97 3.18
N PHE A 91 -2.30 5.70 3.32
CA PHE A 91 -1.76 4.79 4.30
C PHE A 91 -1.90 5.33 5.74
N TRP A 92 -1.67 6.62 5.95
CA TRP A 92 -1.89 7.26 7.25
C TRP A 92 -3.36 7.32 7.67
N ILE A 93 -4.26 7.68 6.75
CA ILE A 93 -5.70 7.65 7.03
C ILE A 93 -6.16 6.24 7.45
N LYS A 94 -5.57 5.18 6.87
CA LYS A 94 -5.87 3.79 7.24
C LYS A 94 -5.32 3.43 8.64
N SER A 95 -4.13 3.93 8.98
CA SER A 95 -3.46 3.62 10.24
C SER A 95 -4.09 4.35 11.44
N GLU A 96 -4.69 5.52 11.22
CA GLU A 96 -5.31 6.33 12.27
C GLU A 96 -6.78 5.97 12.55
N LYS A 97 -7.43 5.22 11.66
CA LYS A 97 -8.81 4.81 11.88
C LYS A 97 -8.84 3.74 12.99
N PRO A 98 -9.52 3.98 14.13
CA PRO A 98 -9.81 2.90 15.06
C PRO A 98 -10.67 1.85 14.33
N LEU A 99 -10.26 0.58 14.45
CA LEU A 99 -11.02 -0.58 13.97
C LEU A 99 -12.39 -0.66 14.65
#